data_AF-A0A923KTG1-F1
#
_entry.id   AF-A0A923KTG1-F1
#
_cell.length_a   1.000
_cell.length_b   1.000
_cell.length_c   1.000
_cell.angle_alpha   90.00
_cell.angle_beta   90.00
_cell.angle_gamma   90.00
#
_symmetry.space_group_name_H-M   'P 1'
#
loop_
_entity.id
_entity.type
_entity.pdbx_description
1 polymer ?
#
loop_
_entity_poly.entity_id
_entity_poly.type
_entity_poly.pdbx_seq_one_letter_code
_entity_poly.pdbx_strand_id
1 'polypeptide(L)'
;MTQKKKKAGQTGIEQNQDLRTMRFEIRLSPSEYNGLVSQALLAEGNSLAQYARNKLIYGGNAAIEHYRQQRDTSKAVIAEIARIGNNVNQIARALNRDDDVSMAMLEELCKVEVRLAAMDQQFQNTLRAQVQS
;
A
#
# COMPACT_ATOMS: atom_id res chain seq x y z
N MET A 1 2.84 -24.43 13.27
CA MET A 1 3.37 -23.50 12.24
C MET A 1 2.19 -22.85 11.53
N THR A 2 2.07 -21.52 11.56
CA THR A 2 0.96 -20.77 10.94
C THR A 2 1.14 -20.74 9.43
N GLN A 3 0.14 -21.19 8.67
CA GLN A 3 0.21 -21.20 7.20
C GLN A 3 -0.12 -19.81 6.65
N LYS A 4 0.77 -19.26 5.80
CA LYS A 4 0.56 -17.98 5.12
C LYS A 4 -0.40 -18.11 3.93
N LYS A 5 -1.14 -17.04 3.64
CA LYS A 5 -1.97 -16.95 2.43
C LYS A 5 -1.11 -17.09 1.17
N LYS A 6 -1.51 -17.97 0.24
CA LYS A 6 -0.81 -18.17 -1.05
C LYS A 6 -1.10 -17.07 -2.09
N LYS A 7 -2.23 -16.37 -1.97
CA LYS A 7 -2.64 -15.22 -2.80
C LYS A 7 -3.44 -14.24 -1.93
N ALA A 8 -3.41 -12.95 -2.27
CA ALA A 8 -4.32 -11.98 -1.66
C ALA A 8 -5.76 -12.36 -2.03
N GLY A 9 -6.50 -12.94 -1.08
CA GLY A 9 -7.92 -13.21 -1.26
C GLY A 9 -8.65 -11.90 -1.54
N GLN A 10 -9.54 -11.92 -2.52
CA GLN A 10 -10.30 -10.81 -3.07
C GLN A 10 -11.31 -10.28 -2.03
N THR A 11 -10.83 -9.66 -0.95
CA THR A 11 -11.68 -8.92 0.01
C THR A 11 -10.84 -7.93 0.80
N GLY A 12 -10.68 -6.72 0.26
CA GLY A 12 -10.24 -5.55 1.02
C GLY A 12 -8.77 -5.49 1.44
N ILE A 13 -8.37 -4.28 1.84
CA ILE A 13 -7.05 -3.98 2.39
C ILE A 13 -7.02 -4.49 3.83
N GLU A 14 -6.24 -5.54 4.11
CA GLU A 14 -6.14 -6.14 5.45
C GLU A 14 -4.70 -6.57 5.76
N GLN A 15 -4.28 -6.34 7.01
CA GLN A 15 -2.94 -6.60 7.55
C GLN A 15 -2.61 -8.09 7.73
N ASN A 16 -3.62 -8.92 8.00
CA ASN A 16 -3.41 -10.33 8.32
C ASN A 16 -2.93 -11.14 7.10
N GLN A 17 -1.71 -11.69 7.19
CA GLN A 17 -1.10 -12.53 6.15
C GLN A 17 -1.33 -14.04 6.39
N ASP A 18 -1.86 -14.42 7.55
CA ASP A 18 -2.09 -15.81 7.91
C ASP A 18 -3.47 -16.30 7.44
N LEU A 19 -3.55 -17.61 7.17
CA LEU A 19 -4.80 -18.28 6.87
C LEU A 19 -5.70 -18.26 8.12
N ARG A 20 -6.95 -17.84 7.93
CA ARG A 20 -7.96 -17.89 8.98
C ARG A 20 -8.50 -19.31 9.07
N THR A 21 -8.06 -20.06 10.06
CA THR A 21 -8.51 -21.44 10.32
C THR A 21 -9.48 -21.54 11.50
N MET A 22 -9.63 -20.46 12.27
CA MET A 22 -10.47 -20.42 13.47
C MET A 22 -11.80 -19.68 13.18
N ARG A 23 -12.88 -20.16 13.79
CA ARG A 23 -14.22 -19.57 13.69
C ARG A 23 -14.66 -19.02 15.05
N PHE A 24 -15.22 -17.83 15.02
CA PHE A 24 -15.88 -17.19 16.16
C PHE A 24 -17.31 -16.85 15.74
N GLU A 25 -18.28 -17.18 16.58
CA GLU A 25 -19.71 -17.03 16.27
C GLU A 25 -20.43 -16.34 17.42
N ILE A 26 -21.36 -15.46 17.08
CA ILE A 26 -22.28 -14.79 18.00
C ILE A 26 -23.69 -15.01 17.46
N ARG A 27 -24.63 -15.42 18.31
CA ARG A 27 -26.04 -15.48 17.97
C ARG A 27 -26.66 -14.09 18.16
N LEU A 28 -27.39 -13.63 17.16
CA LEU A 28 -28.02 -12.31 17.15
C LEU A 28 -29.53 -12.47 17.00
N SER A 29 -30.28 -11.61 17.68
CA SER A 29 -31.68 -11.36 17.36
C SER A 29 -31.82 -10.67 16.00
N PRO A 30 -33.02 -10.69 15.38
CA PRO A 30 -33.24 -10.01 14.10
C PRO A 30 -32.90 -8.51 14.12
N SER A 31 -33.19 -7.82 15.24
CA SER A 31 -32.89 -6.39 15.39
C SER A 31 -31.39 -6.12 15.46
N GLU A 32 -30.65 -6.93 16.22
CA GLU A 32 -29.18 -6.82 16.31
C GLU A 32 -28.51 -7.11 14.96
N TYR A 33 -28.99 -8.13 14.25
CA TYR A 33 -28.48 -8.44 12.91
C TYR A 33 -28.70 -7.27 11.95
N ASN A 34 -29.91 -6.71 11.88
CA ASN A 34 -30.21 -5.56 11.02
C ASN A 34 -29.38 -4.31 11.38
N GLY A 35 -29.14 -4.08 12.67
CA GLY A 35 -28.25 -3.03 13.15
C GLY A 35 -26.82 -3.24 12.66
N LEU A 36 -26.30 -4.46 12.77
CA LEU A 36 -24.96 -4.83 12.30
C LEU A 36 -24.81 -4.64 10.78
N VAL A 37 -25.79 -5.08 9.99
CA VAL A 37 -25.78 -4.89 8.52
C VAL A 37 -25.79 -3.42 8.16
N SER A 38 -26.66 -2.62 8.79
CA SER A 38 -26.74 -1.19 8.56
C SER A 38 -25.42 -0.48 8.87
N GLN A 39 -24.79 -0.81 9.99
CA GLN A 39 -23.49 -0.22 10.34
C GLN A 39 -22.36 -0.65 9.41
N ALA A 40 -22.38 -1.90 8.92
CA ALA A 40 -21.40 -2.37 7.96
C ALA A 40 -21.50 -1.67 6.60
N LEU A 41 -22.73 -1.40 6.15
CA LEU A 41 -23.03 -0.62 4.95
C LEU A 41 -22.52 0.83 5.08
N LEU A 42 -22.84 1.50 6.20
CA LEU A 42 -22.41 2.88 6.46
C LEU A 42 -20.88 3.03 6.54
N ALA A 43 -20.18 1.99 6.99
CA ALA A 43 -18.73 1.99 7.09
C ALA A 43 -18.01 1.58 5.80
N GLU A 44 -18.72 1.47 4.67
CA GLU A 44 -18.19 1.01 3.37
C GLU A 44 -17.40 -0.31 3.47
N GLY A 45 -17.83 -1.19 4.38
CA GLY A 45 -17.21 -2.49 4.55
C GLY A 45 -17.51 -3.38 3.35
N ASN A 46 -16.47 -3.92 2.70
CA ASN A 46 -16.62 -4.89 1.60
C ASN A 46 -17.38 -6.17 1.99
N SER A 47 -17.52 -6.46 3.28
CA SER A 47 -18.36 -7.53 3.82
C SER A 47 -18.59 -7.33 5.32
N LEU A 48 -19.64 -7.96 5.87
CA LEU A 48 -19.88 -8.05 7.32
C LEU A 48 -18.69 -8.62 8.09
N ALA A 49 -18.05 -9.67 7.53
CA ALA A 49 -16.89 -10.28 8.16
C ALA A 49 -15.68 -9.34 8.18
N GLN A 50 -15.49 -8.54 7.13
CA GLN A 50 -14.45 -7.53 7.11
C GLN A 50 -14.74 -6.43 8.12
N TYR A 51 -15.96 -5.89 8.11
CA TYR A 51 -16.40 -4.87 9.04
C TYR A 51 -16.23 -5.31 10.50
N ALA A 52 -16.68 -6.52 10.85
CA ALA A 52 -16.55 -7.05 12.20
C ALA A 52 -15.08 -7.19 12.64
N ARG A 53 -14.19 -7.70 11.79
CA ARG A 53 -12.75 -7.78 12.13
C ARG A 53 -12.14 -6.41 12.34
N ASN A 54 -12.47 -5.47 11.47
CA ASN A 54 -12.01 -4.10 11.56
C ASN A 54 -12.41 -3.47 12.90
N LYS A 55 -13.67 -3.66 13.30
CA LYS A 55 -14.22 -3.09 14.53
C LYS A 55 -13.74 -3.81 15.80
N LEU A 56 -13.67 -5.14 15.79
CA LEU A 56 -13.43 -5.96 16.99
C LEU A 56 -11.95 -6.28 17.24
N ILE A 57 -11.14 -6.35 16.18
CA ILE A 57 -9.74 -6.81 16.28
C ILE A 57 -8.76 -5.67 16.00
N TYR A 58 -9.02 -4.87 14.96
CA TYR A 58 -8.08 -3.85 14.48
C TYR A 58 -8.35 -2.43 15.01
N GLY A 59 -9.23 -2.27 16.00
CA GLY A 59 -9.45 -0.98 16.67
C GLY A 59 -10.25 0.07 15.87
N GLY A 60 -10.92 -0.33 14.78
CA GLY A 60 -11.80 0.55 13.98
C GLY A 60 -11.18 1.11 12.69
N ASN A 61 -11.87 2.08 12.07
CA ASN A 61 -11.54 2.58 10.71
C ASN A 61 -10.19 3.32 10.63
N ALA A 62 -9.75 3.97 11.71
CA ALA A 62 -8.53 4.79 11.72
C ALA A 62 -7.25 3.98 11.43
N ALA A 63 -7.14 2.76 11.99
CA ALA A 63 -6.01 1.88 11.70
C ALA A 63 -5.97 1.50 10.21
N ILE A 64 -7.14 1.27 9.60
CA ILE A 64 -7.25 0.86 8.20
C ILE A 64 -6.90 2.00 7.26
N GLU A 65 -7.38 3.21 7.52
CA GLU A 65 -7.04 4.39 6.75
C GLU A 65 -5.53 4.64 6.74
N HIS A 66 -4.88 4.52 7.91
CA HIS A 66 -3.43 4.63 8.02
C HIS A 66 -2.70 3.57 7.17
N TYR A 67 -3.19 2.32 7.16
CA TYR A 67 -2.63 1.28 6.30
C TYR A 67 -2.89 1.49 4.80
N ARG A 68 -4.05 2.02 4.42
CA ARG A 68 -4.34 2.38 3.02
C ARG A 68 -3.34 3.44 2.55
N GLN A 69 -3.18 4.51 3.32
CA GLN A 69 -2.26 5.60 3.02
C GLN A 69 -0.79 5.13 2.96
N GLN A 70 -0.35 4.29 3.89
CA GLN A 70 1.01 3.74 3.89
C GLN A 70 1.28 2.83 2.68
N ARG A 71 0.27 2.10 2.20
CA ARG A 71 0.41 1.23 1.02
C ARG A 71 0.40 2.02 -0.28
N ASP A 72 -0.42 3.06 -0.38
CA ASP A 72 -0.49 3.90 -1.58
C ASP A 72 0.79 4.74 -1.73
N THR A 73 1.32 5.28 -0.63
CA THR A 73 2.67 5.90 -0.62
C THR A 73 3.75 4.90 -1.02
N SER A 74 3.72 3.67 -0.49
CA SER A 74 4.68 2.62 -0.89
C SER A 74 4.59 2.27 -2.37
N LYS A 75 3.38 2.21 -2.96
CA LYS A 75 3.18 1.95 -4.39
C LYS A 75 3.69 3.09 -5.26
N ALA A 76 3.44 4.33 -4.86
CA ALA A 76 3.94 5.51 -5.58
C ALA A 76 5.47 5.51 -5.61
N VAL A 77 6.11 5.23 -4.48
CA VAL A 77 7.57 5.10 -4.37
C VAL A 77 8.09 3.95 -5.26
N ILE A 78 7.45 2.77 -5.23
CA ILE A 78 7.85 1.63 -6.07
C ILE A 78 7.73 1.98 -7.56
N ALA A 79 6.66 2.64 -7.97
CA ALA A 79 6.45 3.05 -9.36
C ALA A 79 7.52 4.04 -9.82
N GLU A 80 7.89 4.99 -8.95
CA GLU A 80 8.97 5.94 -9.24
C GLU A 80 10.34 5.25 -9.36
N ILE A 81 10.67 4.34 -8.44
CA ILE A 81 11.89 3.54 -8.52
C ILE A 81 11.92 2.71 -9.81
N ALA A 82 10.81 2.10 -10.20
CA ALA A 82 10.72 1.32 -11.44
C ALA A 82 10.98 2.19 -12.68
N ARG A 83 10.46 3.43 -12.70
CA ARG A 83 10.71 4.38 -13.77
C ARG A 83 12.19 4.77 -13.84
N ILE A 84 12.80 5.06 -12.70
CA ILE A 84 14.23 5.38 -12.61
C ILE A 84 15.07 4.20 -13.14
N GLY A 85 14.77 2.98 -12.70
CA GLY A 85 15.44 1.77 -13.18
C GLY A 85 15.31 1.56 -14.69
N ASN A 86 14.13 1.83 -15.26
CA ASN A 86 13.92 1.75 -16.70
C ASN A 86 14.76 2.77 -17.47
N ASN A 87 14.87 4.00 -16.98
CA ASN A 87 15.68 5.05 -17.61
C ASN A 87 17.18 4.71 -17.55
N VAL A 88 17.68 4.26 -16.38
CA VAL A 88 19.06 3.77 -16.23
C VAL A 88 19.35 2.62 -17.18
N ASN A 89 18.42 1.68 -17.33
CA ASN A 89 18.58 0.55 -18.23
C ASN A 89 18.58 0.96 -19.72
N GLN A 90 17.83 1.99 -20.10
CA GLN A 90 17.86 2.56 -21.46
C GLN A 90 19.22 3.20 -21.76
N ILE A 91 19.76 3.97 -20.81
CA ILE A 91 21.08 4.60 -20.93
C ILE A 91 22.18 3.54 -21.04
N ALA A 92 22.15 2.52 -20.18
CA ALA A 92 23.10 1.41 -20.24
C ALA A 92 23.05 0.69 -21.58
N ARG A 93 21.86 0.48 -22.15
CA ARG A 93 21.70 -0.14 -23.47
C ARG A 93 22.22 0.71 -24.62
N ALA A 94 22.03 2.03 -24.56
CA ALA A 94 22.53 2.96 -25.57
C ALA A 94 24.07 3.06 -25.52
N LEU A 95 24.65 3.16 -24.31
CA LEU A 95 26.10 3.10 -24.11
C LEU A 95 26.71 1.78 -24.60
N ASN A 96 26.04 0.65 -24.33
CA ASN A 96 26.49 -0.66 -24.79
C ASN A 96 26.38 -0.85 -26.31
N ARG A 97 25.77 0.09 -27.04
CA ARG A 97 25.59 0.04 -28.50
C ARG A 97 26.54 0.98 -29.26
N ASP A 98 27.46 1.66 -28.58
CA ASP A 98 28.33 2.72 -29.14
C ASP A 98 27.53 3.86 -29.82
N ASP A 99 26.25 4.04 -29.44
CA ASP A 99 25.51 5.25 -29.82
C ASP A 99 26.10 6.42 -29.02
N ASP A 100 26.50 7.49 -29.72
CA ASP A 100 26.92 8.75 -29.09
C ASP A 100 25.87 9.18 -28.07
N VAL A 101 26.32 9.52 -26.85
CA VAL A 101 25.45 9.98 -25.78
C VAL A 101 24.73 11.24 -26.22
N SER A 102 23.45 11.12 -26.58
CA SER A 102 22.68 12.29 -27.01
C SER A 102 22.41 13.23 -25.83
N MET A 103 22.35 14.54 -26.12
CA MET A 103 21.98 15.56 -25.11
C MET A 103 20.61 15.28 -24.47
N ALA A 104 19.68 14.67 -25.22
CA ALA A 104 18.38 14.27 -24.68
C ALA A 104 18.50 13.22 -23.55
N MET A 105 19.44 12.29 -23.66
CA MET A 105 19.71 11.29 -22.62
C MET A 105 20.36 11.90 -21.38
N LEU A 106 21.26 12.87 -21.56
CA LEU A 106 21.87 13.62 -20.44
C LEU A 106 20.83 14.48 -19.71
N GLU A 107 19.91 15.12 -20.44
CA GLU A 107 18.78 15.81 -19.83
C GLU A 107 17.89 14.87 -19.02
N GLU A 108 17.65 13.65 -19.52
CA GLU A 108 16.83 12.67 -18.83
C GLU A 108 17.51 12.17 -17.55
N LEU A 109 18.84 11.99 -17.55
CA LEU A 109 19.65 11.71 -16.38
C LEU A 109 19.53 12.82 -15.33
N CYS A 110 19.68 14.07 -15.74
CA CYS A 110 19.60 15.22 -14.85
C CYS A 110 18.18 15.32 -14.22
N LYS A 111 17.14 15.03 -15.00
CA LYS A 111 15.74 14.94 -14.50
C LYS A 111 15.56 13.81 -13.50
N VAL A 112 16.21 12.66 -13.71
CA VAL A 112 16.20 11.52 -12.78
C VAL A 112 16.90 11.88 -11.46
N GLU A 113 18.06 12.54 -11.52
CA GLU A 113 18.81 12.99 -10.34
C GLU A 113 17.98 13.96 -9.48
N VAL A 114 17.37 14.97 -10.10
CA VAL A 114 16.51 15.94 -9.39
C VAL A 114 15.32 15.25 -8.71
N ARG A 115 14.72 14.25 -9.35
CA ARG A 115 13.61 13.47 -8.77
C ARG A 115 14.05 12.61 -7.60
N LEU A 116 15.22 11.99 -7.68
CA LEU A 116 15.81 11.24 -6.58
C LEU A 116 16.06 12.13 -5.36
N ALA A 117 16.63 13.32 -5.57
CA ALA A 117 16.85 14.30 -4.49
C ALA A 117 15.52 14.75 -3.85
N ALA A 118 14.49 15.01 -4.65
CA ALA A 118 13.17 15.37 -4.15
C ALA A 118 12.52 14.24 -3.33
N MET A 119 12.65 12.98 -3.77
CA MET A 119 12.16 11.82 -3.04
C MET A 119 12.88 11.62 -1.70
N ASP A 120 14.21 11.77 -1.67
CA ASP A 120 14.98 11.68 -0.42
C ASP A 120 14.51 12.74 0.58
N GLN A 121 14.31 13.99 0.12
CA GLN A 121 13.84 15.06 0.98
C GLN A 121 12.42 14.82 1.52
N GLN A 122 11.50 14.30 0.70
CA GLN A 122 10.16 13.89 1.16
C GLN A 122 10.23 12.75 2.19
N PHE A 123 11.11 11.78 1.97
CA PHE A 123 11.31 10.68 2.92
C PHE A 123 11.85 11.18 4.27
N GLN A 124 12.86 12.06 4.26
CA GLN A 124 13.41 12.68 5.47
C GLN A 124 12.36 13.51 6.23
N ASN A 125 11.52 14.26 5.51
CA ASN A 125 10.43 15.03 6.11
C ASN A 125 9.39 14.13 6.77
N THR A 126 9.07 12.99 6.13
CA THR A 126 8.12 12.00 6.66
C THR A 126 8.67 11.31 7.91
N LEU A 127 9.96 10.94 7.90
CA LEU A 127 10.65 10.40 9.08
C LEU A 127 10.65 11.39 10.25
N ARG A 128 10.93 12.67 10.00
CA ARG A 128 10.92 13.72 11.04
C ARG A 128 9.54 13.91 11.65
N ALA A 129 8.48 13.88 10.85
CA ALA A 129 7.11 14.00 11.34
C ALA A 129 6.70 12.83 12.25
N GLN A 130 7.22 11.63 11.99
CA GLN A 130 6.95 10.43 12.79
C GLN A 130 7.72 10.37 14.13
N VAL A 131 8.81 11.14 14.28
CA VAL A 131 9.60 11.22 15.53
C VAL A 131 9.08 12.29 16.48
N GLN A 132 8.27 13.23 15.99
CA GLN A 132 7.69 14.33 16.77
C GLN A 132 6.23 14.09 17.20
N SER A 133 5.66 12.92 16.86
CA SER A 133 4.32 12.46 17.27
C SER A 133 4.41 11.32 18.27
#